data_AF-A0A7S8EGA9-F1
#
_entry.id   AF-A0A7S8EGA9-F1
#
_cell.length_a   1.000
_cell.length_b   1.000
_cell.length_c   1.000
_cell.angle_alpha   90.00
_cell.angle_beta   90.00
_cell.angle_gamma   90.00
#
_symmetry.space_group_name_H-M   'P 1'
#
loop_
_entity.id
_entity.type
_entity.pdbx_description
1 polymer ?
#
loop_
_entity_poly.entity_id
_entity_poly.type
_entity_poly.pdbx_seq_one_letter_code
_entity_poly.pdbx_strand_id
1 'polypeptide(L)'
;MKRAVLIRLGTGVFVLFAILAALLEISRDDEIVIRPASVTGDPPDPLRARLQRCQTLGEAALGDPSCLNAWAENRRRFLNSGSVDEGSE
;
A
#
# COMPACT_ATOMS: atom_id res chain seq x y z
N MET A 1 -33.40 -31.01 -15.33
CA MET A 1 -32.84 -29.78 -15.94
C MET A 1 -32.14 -28.83 -14.96
N LYS A 2 -32.60 -28.65 -13.70
CA LYS A 2 -31.98 -27.68 -12.76
C LYS A 2 -30.60 -28.09 -12.20
N ARG A 3 -30.33 -29.38 -11.96
CA ARG A 3 -29.07 -29.86 -11.36
C ARG A 3 -27.84 -29.64 -12.26
N ALA A 4 -27.97 -29.89 -13.56
CA ALA A 4 -26.86 -29.71 -14.51
C ALA A 4 -26.46 -28.23 -14.66
N VAL A 5 -27.41 -27.30 -14.55
CA VAL A 5 -27.14 -25.85 -14.59
C VAL A 5 -26.41 -25.41 -13.32
N LEU A 6 -26.82 -25.91 -12.15
CA LEU A 6 -26.15 -25.61 -10.87
C LEU A 6 -24.70 -26.12 -10.85
N ILE A 7 -24.44 -27.31 -11.40
CA ILE A 7 -23.08 -27.86 -11.50
C ILE A 7 -22.21 -26.96 -12.36
N ARG A 8 -22.69 -26.54 -13.54
CA ARG A 8 -21.92 -25.66 -14.44
C ARG A 8 -21.62 -24.30 -13.84
N LEU A 9 -22.58 -23.73 -13.11
CA LEU A 9 -22.39 -22.46 -12.42
C LEU A 9 -21.33 -22.58 -11.33
N GLY A 10 -21.40 -23.63 -10.51
CA GLY A 10 -20.42 -23.91 -9.47
C GLY A 10 -19.01 -24.11 -10.02
N THR A 11 -18.88 -24.90 -11.10
CA THR A 11 -17.59 -25.10 -11.77
C THR A 11 -17.03 -23.79 -12.33
N GLY A 12 -17.86 -22.96 -12.97
CA GLY A 12 -17.43 -21.68 -13.52
C GLY A 12 -16.91 -20.71 -12.45
N VAL A 13 -17.64 -20.59 -11.33
CA VAL A 13 -17.22 -19.76 -10.20
C VAL A 13 -15.91 -20.27 -9.59
N PHE A 14 -15.78 -21.58 -9.38
CA PHE A 14 -14.56 -22.16 -8.83
C PHE A 14 -13.34 -21.94 -9.74
N VAL A 15 -13.49 -22.16 -11.05
CA VAL A 15 -12.42 -21.91 -12.03
C VAL A 15 -12.02 -20.42 -12.03
N LEU A 16 -13.00 -19.51 -11.95
CA LEU A 16 -12.72 -18.08 -11.86
C LEU A 16 -11.90 -17.72 -10.60
N PHE A 17 -12.28 -18.26 -9.44
CA PHE A 17 -11.53 -18.05 -8.20
C PHE A 17 -10.13 -18.68 -8.25
N ALA A 18 -9.98 -19.85 -8.85
CA ALA A 18 -8.68 -20.51 -9.00
C ALA A 18 -7.73 -19.68 -9.89
N ILE A 19 -8.23 -19.10 -10.99
CA ILE A 19 -7.45 -18.20 -11.85
C ILE A 19 -7.04 -16.94 -11.08
N LEU A 20 -7.97 -16.33 -10.34
CA LEU A 20 -7.68 -15.13 -9.55
C LEU A 20 -6.63 -15.42 -8.46
N ALA A 21 -6.73 -16.57 -7.78
CA ALA A 21 -5.77 -16.99 -6.77
C ALA A 21 -4.37 -17.23 -7.36
N ALA A 22 -4.29 -17.92 -8.51
CA ALA A 22 -3.01 -18.16 -9.19
C ALA A 22 -2.34 -16.85 -9.63
N LEU A 23 -3.11 -15.87 -10.13
CA LEU A 23 -2.58 -14.54 -10.45
C LEU A 23 -2.03 -13.83 -9.20
N LEU A 24 -2.70 -13.96 -8.05
CA LEU A 24 -2.24 -13.39 -6.79
C LEU A 24 -1.01 -14.09 -6.22
N GLU A 25 -0.89 -15.41 -6.38
CA GLU A 25 0.30 -16.17 -5.97
C GLU A 25 1.52 -15.82 -6.83
N ILE A 26 1.35 -15.71 -8.16
CA ILE A 26 2.42 -15.23 -9.05
C ILE A 26 2.82 -13.80 -8.68
N SER A 27 1.85 -12.94 -8.36
CA SER A 27 2.09 -11.59 -7.84
C SER A 27 2.56 -11.54 -6.37
N ARG A 28 2.77 -12.69 -5.72
CA ARG A 28 3.30 -12.78 -4.35
C ARG A 28 4.68 -13.41 -4.30
N ASP A 29 5.02 -14.28 -5.26
CA ASP A 29 6.38 -14.78 -5.49
C ASP A 29 7.26 -13.76 -6.23
N ASP A 30 6.68 -12.98 -7.15
CA ASP A 30 7.10 -11.59 -7.23
C ASP A 30 6.57 -10.98 -5.94
N GLU A 31 7.40 -10.92 -4.90
CA GLU A 31 7.29 -9.85 -3.93
C GLU A 31 6.94 -8.63 -4.80
N ILE A 32 5.71 -8.09 -4.69
CA ILE A 32 5.48 -6.73 -5.11
C ILE A 32 6.40 -5.99 -4.14
N VAL A 33 7.66 -5.90 -4.54
CA VAL A 33 8.60 -4.92 -4.13
C VAL A 33 7.89 -3.69 -4.63
N ILE A 34 6.94 -3.20 -3.82
CA ILE A 34 6.66 -1.79 -3.73
C ILE A 34 8.00 -1.25 -3.22
N ARG A 35 8.98 -1.22 -4.13
CA ARG A 35 10.18 -0.42 -3.98
C ARG A 35 9.53 0.93 -3.85
N PRO A 36 9.54 1.57 -2.67
CA PRO A 36 9.19 2.98 -2.65
C PRO A 36 10.07 3.57 -3.73
N ALA A 37 9.45 4.17 -4.76
CA ALA A 37 10.16 4.74 -5.88
C ALA A 37 11.35 5.46 -5.27
N SER A 38 12.56 4.93 -5.52
CA SER A 38 13.74 5.46 -4.87
C SER A 38 13.85 6.87 -5.41
N VAL A 39 13.46 7.85 -4.59
CA VAL A 39 13.72 9.25 -4.85
C VAL A 39 15.23 9.35 -4.72
N THR A 40 15.90 9.02 -5.81
CA THR A 40 17.33 9.21 -6.01
C THR A 40 17.56 10.70 -5.85
N GLY A 41 18.06 11.13 -4.70
CA GLY A 41 18.62 12.48 -4.54
C GLY A 41 18.26 13.28 -3.29
N ASP A 42 17.43 12.79 -2.37
CA ASP A 42 17.16 13.55 -1.14
C ASP A 42 18.01 13.04 0.03
N PRO A 43 18.64 13.92 0.86
CA PRO A 43 19.35 13.51 2.06
C PRO A 43 18.48 12.61 2.94
N PRO A 44 19.06 11.76 3.81
CA PRO A 44 18.30 10.81 4.62
C PRO A 44 17.26 11.55 5.47
N ASP A 45 16.00 11.57 5.01
CA ASP A 45 14.94 12.29 5.68
C ASP A 45 14.69 11.63 7.05
N PRO A 46 14.95 12.34 8.16
CA PRO A 46 14.69 11.80 9.50
C PRO A 46 13.21 11.43 9.71
N LEU A 47 12.30 11.96 8.89
CA LEU A 47 10.89 11.56 8.88
C LEU A 47 10.70 10.11 8.41
N ARG A 48 11.47 9.64 7.42
CA ARG A 48 11.39 8.24 6.93
C ARG A 48 11.75 7.24 8.03
N ALA A 49 12.80 7.53 8.80
CA ALA A 49 13.20 6.66 9.92
C ALA A 49 12.12 6.57 11.00
N ARG A 50 11.43 7.69 11.29
CA ARG A 50 10.29 7.71 12.23
C ARG A 50 9.09 6.94 11.69
N LEU A 51 8.75 7.11 10.41
CA LEU A 51 7.66 6.39 9.76
C LEU A 51 7.91 4.87 9.74
N GLN A 52 9.14 4.45 9.44
CA GLN A 52 9.51 3.04 9.45
C GLN A 52 9.36 2.43 10.84
N ARG A 53 9.81 3.12 11.89
CA ARG A 53 9.61 2.67 13.27
C ARG A 53 8.11 2.51 13.59
N CYS A 54 7.29 3.51 13.24
CA CYS A 54 5.85 3.44 13.48
C CYS A 54 5.16 2.31 12.70
N GLN A 55 5.64 2.00 11.49
CA GLN A 55 5.15 0.86 10.71
C GLN A 55 5.49 -0.48 11.40
N THR A 56 6.70 -0.63 11.95
CA THR A 56 7.09 -1.85 12.66
C THR A 56 6.29 -2.09 13.95
N LEU A 57 5.72 -1.04 14.54
CA LEU A 57 4.85 -1.13 15.72
C LEU A 57 3.43 -1.60 15.36
N GLY A 58 2.98 -1.42 14.11
CA GLY A 58 1.65 -1.84 13.66
C GLY A 58 0.52 -1.18 14.44
N GLU A 59 -0.42 -1.98 14.95
CA GLU A 59 -1.57 -1.48 15.71
C GLU A 59 -1.17 -0.68 16.95
N ALA A 60 -0.03 -1.01 17.59
CA ALA A 60 0.46 -0.28 18.75
C ALA A 60 0.78 1.19 18.45
N ALA A 61 1.09 1.53 17.19
CA ALA A 61 1.34 2.92 16.79
C ALA A 61 0.07 3.79 16.79
N LEU A 62 -1.13 3.21 16.77
CA LEU A 62 -2.39 3.97 16.78
C LEU A 62 -2.59 4.73 18.10
N GLY A 63 -2.02 4.22 19.21
CA GLY A 63 -2.05 4.86 20.52
C GLY A 63 -0.84 5.75 20.83
N ASP A 64 0.15 5.83 19.93
CA ASP A 64 1.38 6.60 20.15
C ASP A 64 1.27 8.01 19.52
N PRO A 65 1.25 9.09 20.33
CA PRO A 65 1.18 10.46 19.82
C PRO A 65 2.32 10.83 18.88
N SER A 66 3.51 10.24 19.06
CA SER A 66 4.68 10.51 18.22
C SER A 66 4.50 9.92 16.81
N CYS A 67 3.84 8.77 16.70
CA CYS A 67 3.51 8.15 15.42
C CYS A 67 2.39 8.87 14.68
N LEU A 68 1.33 9.28 15.41
CA LEU A 68 0.25 10.09 14.85
C LEU A 68 0.80 11.41 14.26
N ASN A 69 1.72 12.07 14.96
CA ASN A 69 2.37 13.28 14.47
C ASN A 69 3.20 13.03 13.21
N ALA A 70 3.99 11.95 13.18
CA ALA A 70 4.81 11.60 12.02
C ALA A 70 3.97 11.35 10.76
N TRP A 71 2.82 10.68 10.87
CA TRP A 71 1.92 10.47 9.73
C TRP A 71 1.25 11.76 9.25
N ALA A 72 0.83 12.62 10.18
CA ALA A 72 0.27 13.93 9.83
C ALA A 72 1.29 14.78 9.08
N GLU A 73 2.54 14.80 9.53
CA GLU A 73 3.64 15.52 8.88
C GLU A 73 3.94 14.97 7.48
N ASN A 74 4.01 13.64 7.35
CA ASN A 74 4.21 12.99 6.05
C ASN A 74 3.13 13.41 5.05
N ARG A 75 1.86 13.34 5.48
CA ARG A 75 0.72 13.74 4.64
C ARG A 75 0.80 15.20 4.21
N ARG A 76 1.14 16.12 5.14
CA ARG A 76 1.31 17.54 4.82
C ARG A 76 2.37 17.76 3.73
N ARG A 77 3.54 17.11 3.86
CA ARG A 77 4.62 17.23 2.87
C ARG A 77 4.20 16.72 1.49
N PHE A 78 3.54 15.56 1.43
CA PHE A 78 3.03 15.00 0.18
C PHE A 78 2.00 15.89 -0.52
N LEU A 79 1.15 16.57 0.25
CA LEU A 79 0.14 17.48 -0.29
C LEU A 79 0.73 18.85 -0.68
N ASN A 80 1.77 19.31 0.01
CA ASN A 80 2.40 20.61 -0.23
C ASN A 80 3.55 20.56 -1.26
N SER A 81 4.03 19.38 -1.66
CA SER A 81 5.06 19.24 -2.69
C SER A 81 4.57 19.58 -4.11
N GLY A 82 3.27 19.81 -4.29
CA GLY A 82 2.66 20.23 -5.56
C GLY A 82 2.22 21.70 -5.62
N SER A 83 2.34 22.46 -4.53
CA SER A 83 1.93 23.88 -4.42
C SER A 83 3.11 24.86 -4.46
N VAL A 84 4.31 24.40 -4.83
CA VAL A 84 5.53 25.23 -4.90
C VAL A 84 5.51 26.27 -6.04
N ASP A 85 4.44 26.33 -6.85
CA ASP A 85 4.28 27.28 -7.97
C ASP A 85 3.31 28.47 -7.67
N GLU A 86 3.18 28.91 -6.43
CA GLU A 86 2.50 30.19 -6.12
C GLU A 86 3.34 31.03 -5.14
N GLY A 87 4.24 31.86 -5.66
CA GLY A 87 4.85 32.95 -4.87
C GLY A 87 6.35 33.19 -5.03
N SER A 88 6.86 33.23 -6.26
CA SER A 88 8.02 34.08 -6.57
C SER A 88 7.51 35.38 -7.19
N GLU A 89 7.43 36.42 -6.38
CA GLU A 89 7.52 37.82 -6.82
C GLU A 89 8.73 38.45 -6.12
#